data_AF-A0A8X7WS05-F1
#
_entry.id   AF-A0A8X7WS05-F1
#
_cell.length_a   1.000
_cell.length_b   1.000
_cell.length_c   1.000
_cell.angle_alpha   90.00
_cell.angle_beta   90.00
_cell.angle_gamma   90.00
#
_symmetry.space_group_name_H-M   'P 1'
#
loop_
_entity.id
_entity.type
_entity.pdbx_description
1 polymer ?
#
loop_
_entity_poly.entity_id
_entity_poly.type
_entity_poly.pdbx_seq_one_letter_code
_entity_poly.pdbx_strand_id
1 'polypeptide(L)'
;MKRHKESIEMLRYYDYDTLPGKRHFTCKNYEANGFHYRQPWVVGVQEEIERLTNRVVEAEKVIKGLPNLNNQIETLEGHVKLLIEQVHNLIVQVGDLENACFD
;
A
#
# COMPACT_ATOMS: atom_id res chain seq x y z
N MET A 1 0.68 -12.52 49.36
CA MET A 1 -0.28 -11.53 48.81
C MET A 1 -0.11 -11.26 47.32
N LYS A 2 1.10 -11.01 46.79
CA LYS A 2 1.32 -10.63 45.38
C LYS A 2 0.80 -11.66 44.35
N ARG A 3 1.15 -12.95 44.53
CA ARG A 3 0.68 -14.07 43.68
C ARG A 3 -0.84 -14.26 43.66
N HIS A 4 -1.53 -13.91 44.74
CA HIS A 4 -2.99 -14.04 44.84
C HIS A 4 -3.70 -12.89 44.11
N LYS A 5 -3.08 -11.71 44.08
CA LYS A 5 -3.57 -10.55 43.33
C LYS A 5 -3.41 -10.75 41.82
N GLU A 6 -2.27 -11.30 41.39
CA GLU A 6 -1.99 -11.66 39.98
C GLU A 6 -2.95 -12.75 39.47
N SER A 7 -3.30 -13.74 40.30
CA SER A 7 -4.27 -14.77 39.93
C SER A 7 -5.71 -14.26 39.93
N ILE A 8 -6.06 -13.30 40.79
CA ILE A 8 -7.37 -12.61 40.75
C ILE A 8 -7.47 -11.67 39.53
N GLU A 9 -6.41 -10.96 39.16
CA GLU A 9 -6.37 -10.14 37.94
C GLU A 9 -6.46 -10.99 36.67
N MET A 10 -5.79 -12.15 36.64
CA MET A 10 -5.91 -13.12 35.55
C MET A 10 -7.34 -13.69 35.46
N LEU A 11 -7.95 -14.08 36.59
CA LEU A 11 -9.35 -14.54 36.63
C LEU A 11 -10.32 -13.45 36.16
N ARG A 12 -10.11 -12.19 36.55
CA ARG A 12 -10.91 -11.05 36.06
C ARG A 12 -10.73 -10.82 34.57
N TYR A 13 -9.53 -11.00 34.02
CA TYR A 13 -9.29 -10.90 32.58
C TYR A 13 -10.06 -11.98 31.80
N TYR A 14 -10.02 -13.23 32.27
CA TYR A 14 -10.79 -14.32 31.69
C TYR A 14 -12.31 -14.17 31.84
N ASP A 15 -12.79 -13.65 32.98
CA ASP A 15 -14.22 -13.38 33.19
C ASP A 15 -14.72 -12.22 32.29
N TYR A 16 -13.90 -11.19 32.05
CA TYR A 16 -14.25 -10.09 31.14
C TYR A 16 -14.44 -10.55 29.68
N ASP A 17 -13.74 -11.61 29.27
CA ASP A 17 -13.80 -12.19 27.92
C ASP A 17 -14.83 -13.33 27.78
N THR A 18 -15.57 -13.70 28.84
CA THR A 18 -16.60 -14.76 28.75
C THR A 18 -18.02 -14.24 28.87
N LEU A 19 -18.21 -12.93 29.05
CA LEU A 19 -19.53 -12.32 29.17
C LEU A 19 -20.32 -12.37 27.84
N PRO A 20 -21.62 -12.71 27.89
CA PRO A 20 -22.50 -12.67 26.72
C PRO A 20 -22.53 -11.26 26.11
N GLY A 21 -22.19 -11.15 24.82
CA GLY A 21 -22.15 -9.87 24.09
C GLY A 21 -20.80 -9.54 23.45
N LYS A 22 -19.72 -10.22 23.83
CA LYS A 22 -18.42 -10.15 23.12
C LYS A 22 -18.32 -11.31 22.13
N ARG A 23 -18.40 -10.99 20.84
CA ARG A 23 -18.42 -11.96 19.74
C ARG A 23 -17.03 -12.56 19.57
N HIS A 24 -16.81 -13.79 20.03
CA HIS A 24 -15.62 -14.54 19.67
C HIS A 24 -15.84 -15.17 18.30
N PHE A 25 -14.80 -15.35 17.49
CA PHE A 25 -14.90 -16.25 16.34
C PHE A 25 -14.98 -17.68 16.86
N THR A 26 -16.18 -18.24 16.87
CA THR A 26 -16.35 -19.67 17.08
C THR A 26 -16.12 -20.35 15.73
N CYS A 27 -15.01 -21.09 15.59
CA CYS A 27 -14.81 -21.97 14.44
C CYS A 27 -16.05 -22.87 14.25
N LYS A 28 -16.48 -23.14 13.01
CA LYS A 28 -17.65 -24.01 12.75
C LYS A 28 -17.50 -25.41 13.37
N ASN A 29 -16.26 -25.85 13.58
CA ASN A 29 -15.89 -27.11 14.23
C ASN A 29 -15.40 -26.92 15.67
N TYR A 30 -15.83 -25.86 16.36
CA TYR A 30 -15.39 -25.61 17.73
C TYR A 30 -15.86 -26.73 18.68
N GLU A 31 -14.91 -27.45 19.24
CA GLU A 31 -15.12 -28.32 20.39
C GLU A 31 -14.66 -27.61 21.67
N ALA A 32 -15.45 -27.71 22.74
CA ALA A 32 -15.10 -27.17 24.06
C ALA A 32 -14.06 -28.06 24.79
N ASN A 33 -13.04 -28.53 24.06
CA ASN A 33 -12.00 -29.44 24.53
C ASN A 33 -10.84 -28.72 25.25
N GLY A 34 -10.95 -27.40 25.44
CA GLY A 34 -9.91 -26.59 26.09
C GLY A 34 -8.68 -26.31 25.22
N PHE A 35 -8.64 -26.81 23.98
CA PHE A 35 -7.53 -26.62 23.03
C PHE A 35 -7.80 -25.55 21.98
N HIS A 36 -8.95 -24.88 22.03
CA HIS A 36 -9.35 -23.89 21.03
C HIS A 36 -9.17 -22.48 21.57
N TYR A 37 -8.21 -21.77 20.97
CA TYR A 37 -7.86 -20.40 21.32
C TYR A 37 -9.03 -19.47 20.96
N ARG A 38 -9.73 -18.93 21.98
CA ARG A 38 -10.70 -17.86 21.78
C ARG A 38 -9.95 -16.53 21.67
N GLN A 39 -9.64 -16.11 20.45
CA GLN A 39 -9.19 -14.73 20.19
C GLN A 39 -10.40 -13.78 20.27
N PRO A 40 -10.36 -12.73 21.10
CA PRO A 40 -11.38 -11.68 21.06
C PRO A 40 -11.39 -11.01 19.68
N TRP A 41 -12.57 -10.75 19.09
CA TRP A 41 -12.68 -10.10 17.77
C TRP A 41 -11.92 -8.76 17.70
N VAL A 42 -11.80 -8.06 18.83
CA VAL A 42 -11.08 -6.79 18.95
C VAL A 42 -9.60 -6.93 18.57
N VAL A 43 -8.96 -8.08 18.85
CA VAL A 43 -7.55 -8.33 18.49
C VAL A 43 -7.41 -8.45 16.97
N GLY A 44 -8.20 -9.31 16.34
CA GLY A 44 -8.14 -9.50 14.88
C GLY A 44 -8.53 -8.24 14.11
N VAL A 45 -9.48 -7.45 14.61
CA VAL A 45 -9.83 -6.16 14.01
C VAL A 45 -8.69 -5.14 14.16
N GLN A 46 -8.01 -5.09 15.30
CA GLN A 46 -6.87 -4.21 15.51
C GLN A 46 -5.73 -4.54 14.54
N GLU A 47 -5.38 -5.82 14.39
CA GLU A 47 -4.35 -6.28 13.46
C GLU A 47 -4.68 -5.91 12.01
N GLU A 48 -5.94 -6.10 11.59
CA GLU A 48 -6.39 -5.72 10.25
C GLU A 48 -6.38 -4.20 10.03
N ILE A 49 -6.74 -3.40 11.04
CA ILE A 49 -6.64 -1.94 10.97
C ILE A 49 -5.19 -1.51 10.80
N GLU A 50 -4.24 -2.08 11.55
CA GLU A 50 -2.82 -1.77 11.42
C GLU A 50 -2.29 -2.16 10.04
N ARG A 51 -2.64 -3.35 9.55
CA ARG A 51 -2.29 -3.83 8.21
C ARG A 51 -2.82 -2.91 7.12
N LEU A 52 -4.08 -2.49 7.21
CA LEU A 52 -4.71 -1.59 6.23
C LEU A 52 -4.12 -0.19 6.30
N THR A 53 -3.89 0.33 7.51
CA THR A 53 -3.20 1.62 7.74
C THR A 53 -1.86 1.65 7.01
N ASN A 54 -1.03 0.61 7.20
CA ASN A 54 0.26 0.51 6.52
C ASN A 54 0.13 0.51 5.00
N ARG A 55 -0.83 -0.23 4.44
CA ARG A 55 -1.09 -0.24 2.99
C ARG A 55 -1.53 1.13 2.46
N VAL A 56 -2.33 1.86 3.22
CA VAL A 56 -2.76 3.23 2.86
C VAL A 56 -1.56 4.18 2.86
N VAL A 57 -0.69 4.10 3.85
CA VAL A 57 0.54 4.92 3.92
C VAL A 57 1.46 4.65 2.72
N GLU A 58 1.66 3.38 2.34
CA GLU A 58 2.48 3.06 1.17
C GLU A 58 1.83 3.54 -0.14
N ALA A 59 0.51 3.41 -0.29
CA ALA A 59 -0.20 3.94 -1.45
C ALA A 59 -0.10 5.48 -1.53
N GLU A 60 -0.17 6.18 -0.40
CA GLU A 60 -0.02 7.63 -0.33
C GLU A 60 1.39 8.08 -0.79
N LYS A 61 2.44 7.33 -0.44
CA LYS A 61 3.81 7.61 -0.92
C LYS A 61 3.89 7.53 -2.45
N VAL A 62 3.27 6.51 -3.05
CA VAL A 62 3.22 6.36 -4.51
C VAL A 62 2.47 7.53 -5.15
N ILE A 63 1.30 7.89 -4.62
CA ILE A 63 0.49 9.01 -5.12
C ILE A 63 1.27 10.33 -5.05
N LYS A 64 1.99 10.59 -3.95
CA LYS A 64 2.84 11.77 -3.79
C LYS A 64 4.00 11.83 -4.80
N GLY A 65 4.42 10.68 -5.34
CA GLY A 65 5.44 10.60 -6.38
C GLY A 65 4.93 10.94 -7.80
N LEU A 66 3.61 10.86 -8.04
CA LEU A 66 3.03 11.07 -9.37
C LEU A 66 3.33 12.45 -9.97
N PRO A 67 3.25 13.58 -9.24
CA PRO A 67 3.53 14.89 -9.82
C PRO A 67 4.97 15.02 -10.33
N ASN A 68 5.95 14.47 -9.60
CA ASN A 68 7.35 14.49 -10.04
C ASN A 68 7.54 13.66 -11.32
N LEU A 69 6.93 12.48 -11.38
CA LEU A 69 6.97 11.65 -12.59
C LEU A 69 6.29 12.35 -13.77
N ASN A 70 5.16 13.00 -13.53
CA ASN A 70 4.44 13.76 -14.56
C ASN A 70 5.30 14.90 -15.13
N ASN A 71 6.00 15.66 -14.28
CA ASN A 71 6.91 16.72 -14.73
C ASN A 71 8.08 16.17 -15.58
N GLN A 72 8.60 14.99 -15.24
CA GLN A 72 9.63 14.33 -16.04
C GLN A 72 9.12 13.91 -17.42
N ILE A 73 7.88 13.40 -17.49
CA ILE A 73 7.22 13.06 -18.75
C ILE A 73 7.04 14.31 -19.60
N GLU A 74 6.48 15.38 -19.05
CA GLU A 74 6.29 16.65 -19.78
C GLU A 74 7.61 17.22 -20.32
N THR A 75 8.68 17.14 -19.53
CA THR A 75 10.03 17.56 -19.96
C THR A 75 10.54 16.71 -21.12
N LEU A 76 10.41 15.38 -21.03
CA LEU A 76 10.83 14.47 -22.08
C LEU A 76 10.02 14.68 -23.37
N GLU A 77 8.71 14.88 -23.26
CA GLU A 77 7.86 15.23 -24.41
C GLU A 77 8.30 16.52 -25.08
N GLY A 78 8.70 17.54 -24.30
CA GLY A 78 9.28 18.77 -24.81
C GLY A 78 10.58 18.53 -25.59
N HIS A 79 11.50 17.73 -25.04
CA HIS A 79 12.74 17.37 -25.72
C HIS A 79 12.50 16.60 -27.03
N VAL A 80 11.54 15.67 -27.04
CA VAL A 80 11.19 14.91 -28.25
C VAL A 80 10.66 15.85 -29.34
N LYS A 81 9.79 16.80 -28.99
CA LYS A 81 9.27 17.79 -29.96
C LYS A 81 10.39 18.63 -30.59
N LEU A 82 11.31 19.14 -29.77
CA LEU A 82 12.47 19.90 -30.26
C LEU A 82 13.36 19.06 -31.18
N LEU A 83 13.62 17.81 -30.82
CA LEU A 83 14.43 16.91 -31.63
C LEU A 83 13.76 16.62 -32.98
N ILE A 84 12.44 16.45 -32.99
CA ILE A 84 11.66 16.28 -34.23
C ILE A 84 11.85 17.48 -35.14
N GLU A 85 11.73 18.71 -34.63
CA GLU A 85 11.94 19.93 -35.43
C GLU A 85 13.37 20.00 -36.00
N GLN A 86 14.37 19.66 -35.20
CA GLN A 86 15.77 19.61 -35.64
C GLN A 86 15.99 18.58 -36.76
N VAL A 87 15.42 17.38 -36.64
CA VAL A 87 15.52 16.34 -37.67
C VAL A 87 14.84 16.80 -38.97
N HIS A 88 13.67 17.43 -38.90
CA HIS A 88 13.01 17.98 -40.09
C HIS A 88 13.88 19.02 -40.79
N ASN A 89 14.48 19.95 -40.05
CA ASN A 89 15.37 20.96 -40.61
C ASN A 89 16.59 20.33 -41.30
N LEU A 90 17.20 19.32 -40.67
CA LEU A 90 18.33 18.58 -41.26
C LEU A 90 17.92 17.84 -42.54
N ILE A 91 16.74 17.23 -42.58
CA ILE A 91 16.21 16.56 -43.78
C ILE A 91 16.10 17.55 -44.94
N VAL A 92 15.55 18.74 -44.70
CA VAL A 92 15.44 19.79 -45.72
C VAL A 92 16.82 20.21 -46.21
N GLN A 93 17.76 20.48 -45.29
CA GLN A 93 19.13 20.88 -45.64
C GLN A 93 19.86 19.81 -46.47
N VAL A 94 19.69 18.53 -46.11
CA VAL A 94 20.27 17.43 -46.88
C VAL A 94 19.66 17.36 -48.28
N GLY A 95 18.34 17.51 -48.41
CA GLY A 95 17.67 17.55 -49.72
C GLY A 95 18.15 18.71 -50.60
N ASP A 96 18.33 19.90 -50.03
CA ASP A 96 18.86 21.06 -50.76
C ASP A 96 20.31 20.81 -51.23
N LEU A 97 21.15 20.19 -50.38
CA LEU A 97 22.52 19.84 -50.72
C LEU A 97 22.60 18.74 -51.79
N GLU A 98 21.74 17.72 -51.71
CA GLU A 98 21.64 16.68 -52.72
C GLU A 98 21.30 17.29 -54.08
N ASN A 99 20.29 18.16 -54.16
CA ASN A 99 19.95 18.87 -55.40
C ASN A 99 21.15 19.70 -55.93
N ALA A 100 21.80 20.49 -55.07
CA ALA A 100 22.94 21.32 -55.48
C ALA A 100 24.19 20.53 -55.92
N CYS A 101 24.37 19.30 -55.46
CA CYS A 101 25.51 18.45 -55.83
C CYS A 101 25.28 17.60 -57.07
N PHE A 102 24.02 17.32 -57.44
CA PHE A 102 23.66 16.43 -58.54
C PHE A 102 22.94 17.13 -59.71
N ASP A 103 22.63 18.43 -59.58
CA ASP A 103 22.39 19.35 -60.72
C ASP A 103 23.70 19.70 -61.46
#